data_AF-A0A832UPA9-F1
#
_entry.id   AF-A0A832UPA9-F1
#
_cell.length_a   1.000
_cell.length_b   1.000
_cell.length_c   1.000
_cell.angle_alpha   90.00
_cell.angle_beta   90.00
_cell.angle_gamma   90.00
#
_symmetry.space_group_name_H-M   'P 1'
#
loop_
_entity.id
_entity.type
_entity.pdbx_description
1 polymer ?
#
loop_
_entity_poly.entity_id
_entity_poly.type
_entity_poly.pdbx_seq_one_letter_code
_entity_poly.pdbx_strand_id
1 'polypeptide(L)'
;MVDVVNFFAYDQMISDEVFKEKGLEYISKTSVSLSGWQMVFNKIPTDNGGLEGLGLANIEPTIDNSGMMHGEIYEMDEKFLPQIDKLYDHPVEYQRKVMRFNRHDFIMMNGFTYVAKLQKIQKGLKPSKAMMKVFRKTKKSFPMLYFARLMNTRTVD
;
A
#
# COMPACT_ATOMS: atom_id res chain seq x y z
N MET A 1 17.65 5.40 -22.83
CA MET A 1 17.25 4.33 -21.89
C MET A 1 16.37 5.03 -20.88
N VAL A 2 15.12 4.60 -20.69
CA VAL A 2 14.26 5.21 -19.67
C VAL A 2 14.68 4.58 -18.35
N ASP A 3 15.07 5.40 -17.37
CA ASP A 3 15.33 4.90 -16.03
C ASP A 3 13.99 4.47 -15.43
N VAL A 4 13.93 3.20 -15.00
CA VAL A 4 12.71 2.58 -14.49
C VAL A 4 12.83 2.33 -13.00
N VAL A 5 11.71 2.48 -12.31
CA VAL A 5 11.59 2.22 -10.88
C VAL A 5 10.44 1.27 -10.60
N ASN A 6 10.59 0.47 -9.54
CA ASN A 6 9.59 -0.50 -9.09
C ASN A 6 8.90 0.01 -7.83
N PHE A 7 7.66 0.48 -7.96
CA PHE A 7 6.84 0.96 -6.84
C PHE A 7 5.91 -0.14 -6.36
N PHE A 8 6.03 -0.54 -5.09
CA PHE A 8 5.10 -1.48 -4.45
C PHE A 8 3.95 -0.74 -3.77
N ALA A 9 2.75 -0.93 -4.31
CA ALA A 9 1.50 -0.47 -3.71
C ALA A 9 0.83 -1.58 -2.92
N TYR A 10 0.38 -1.23 -1.71
CA TYR A 10 -0.45 -2.09 -0.86
C TYR A 10 -1.79 -1.45 -0.47
N ASP A 11 -1.94 -0.15 -0.72
CA ASP A 11 -3.08 0.66 -0.30
C ASP A 11 -4.07 0.89 -1.47
N GLN A 12 -4.78 2.03 -1.46
CA GLN A 12 -5.70 2.40 -2.54
C GLN A 12 -5.02 2.53 -3.91
N MET A 13 -3.70 2.72 -3.97
CA MET A 13 -2.93 2.78 -5.22
C MET A 13 -2.92 1.46 -5.99
N ILE A 14 -3.34 0.34 -5.39
CA ILE A 14 -3.60 -0.92 -6.13
C ILE A 14 -4.72 -0.76 -7.16
N SER A 15 -5.64 0.18 -6.94
CA SER A 15 -6.72 0.45 -7.89
C SER A 15 -6.19 1.20 -9.11
N ASP A 16 -6.30 0.58 -10.30
CA ASP A 16 -5.93 1.25 -11.56
C ASP A 16 -6.72 2.55 -11.80
N GLU A 17 -7.96 2.63 -11.29
CA GLU A 17 -8.78 3.85 -11.31
C GLU A 17 -8.11 4.96 -10.50
N VAL A 18 -7.72 4.67 -9.25
CA VAL A 18 -7.04 5.64 -8.36
C VAL A 18 -5.67 6.00 -8.91
N PHE A 19 -4.93 5.01 -9.40
CA PHE A 19 -3.59 5.20 -9.96
C PHE A 19 -3.61 6.21 -11.12
N LYS A 20 -4.58 6.08 -12.04
CA LYS A 20 -4.79 7.00 -13.16
C LYS A 20 -5.33 8.35 -12.73
N GLU A 21 -6.27 8.40 -11.78
CA GLU A 21 -6.77 9.67 -11.20
C GLU A 21 -5.65 10.49 -10.56
N LYS A 22 -4.63 9.83 -10.00
CA LYS A 22 -3.43 10.48 -9.49
C LYS A 22 -2.46 10.94 -10.56
N GLY A 23 -2.74 10.70 -11.85
CA GLY A 23 -1.91 11.09 -12.98
C GLY A 23 -0.64 10.24 -13.12
N LEU A 24 -0.69 8.98 -12.68
CA LEU A 24 0.43 8.04 -12.82
C LEU A 24 0.18 7.03 -13.93
N GLU A 25 1.26 6.60 -14.57
CA GLU A 25 1.27 5.57 -15.60
C GLU A 25 2.34 4.53 -15.30
N TYR A 26 2.16 3.31 -15.78
CA TYR A 26 3.10 2.21 -15.58
C TYR A 26 3.32 1.44 -16.88
N ILE A 27 4.50 0.85 -17.00
CA ILE A 27 4.92 -0.02 -18.11
C ILE A 27 4.34 -1.41 -17.89
N SER A 28 4.51 -1.95 -16.68
CA SER A 28 3.99 -3.26 -16.30
C SER A 28 3.57 -3.28 -14.83
N LYS A 29 2.68 -4.22 -14.50
CA LYS A 29 2.20 -4.47 -13.13
C LYS A 29 2.30 -5.95 -12.80
N THR A 30 2.83 -6.27 -11.63
CA THR A 30 3.04 -7.64 -11.19
C THR A 30 2.57 -7.83 -9.75
N SER A 31 1.72 -8.83 -9.53
CA SER A 31 1.27 -9.20 -8.19
C SER A 31 2.38 -9.94 -7.44
N VAL A 32 2.64 -9.49 -6.21
CA VAL A 32 3.70 -10.02 -5.36
C VAL A 32 3.23 -10.18 -3.92
N SER A 33 4.04 -10.87 -3.11
CA SER A 33 3.88 -10.92 -1.67
C SER A 33 5.11 -10.36 -0.94
N LEU A 34 4.88 -9.90 0.29
CA LEU A 34 5.92 -9.46 1.21
C LEU A 34 5.80 -10.29 2.51
N SER A 35 6.83 -11.10 2.77
CA SER A 35 6.91 -11.98 3.94
C SER A 35 7.44 -11.24 5.17
N GLY A 36 6.93 -11.59 6.35
CA GLY A 36 7.27 -10.97 7.64
C GLY A 36 6.58 -9.62 7.89
N TRP A 37 5.64 -9.21 7.02
CA TRP A 37 4.93 -7.94 7.11
C TRP A 37 3.43 -8.14 7.03
N GLN A 38 2.69 -7.16 7.56
CA GLN A 38 1.25 -7.08 7.49
C GLN A 38 0.80 -5.67 7.10
N MET A 39 -0.33 -5.61 6.38
CA MET A 39 -1.04 -4.35 6.18
C MET A 39 -1.94 -4.07 7.38
N VAL A 40 -1.89 -2.84 7.86
CA VAL A 40 -2.67 -2.33 8.99
C VAL A 40 -3.27 -0.97 8.64
N PHE A 41 -4.26 -0.53 9.41
CA PHE A 41 -4.91 0.78 9.22
C PHE A 41 -4.55 1.71 10.37
N ASN A 42 -3.26 1.92 10.61
CA ASN A 42 -2.75 2.65 11.77
C ASN A 42 -2.17 4.03 11.41
N LYS A 43 -2.13 4.43 10.13
CA LYS A 43 -1.65 5.77 9.76
C LYS A 43 -2.69 6.82 10.17
N ILE A 44 -2.25 7.80 10.95
CA ILE A 44 -3.08 8.97 11.31
C ILE A 44 -3.28 9.82 10.04
N PRO A 45 -4.51 10.09 9.58
CA PRO A 45 -4.71 10.97 8.43
C PRO A 45 -4.32 12.42 8.77
N THR A 46 -3.76 13.14 7.80
CA THR A 46 -3.49 14.59 7.96
C THR A 46 -4.79 15.38 8.13
N ASP A 47 -5.84 14.96 7.43
CA ASP A 47 -7.21 15.43 7.58
C ASP A 47 -8.12 14.19 7.74
N ASN A 48 -8.80 14.10 8.89
CA ASN A 48 -9.70 12.99 9.19
C ASN A 48 -11.13 13.20 8.67
N GLY A 49 -11.44 14.36 8.08
CA GLY A 49 -12.77 14.68 7.56
C GLY A 49 -13.87 14.60 8.61
N GLY A 50 -13.54 14.79 9.90
CA GLY A 50 -14.48 14.65 11.01
C GLY A 50 -14.73 13.21 11.49
N LEU A 51 -14.07 12.19 10.92
CA LEU A 51 -14.18 10.80 11.36
C LEU A 51 -13.14 10.49 12.44
N GLU A 52 -13.56 10.54 13.70
CA GLU A 52 -12.72 10.14 14.84
C GLU A 52 -12.36 8.65 14.77
N GLY A 53 -11.08 8.32 14.93
CA GLY A 53 -10.60 6.94 14.83
C GLY A 53 -10.32 6.46 13.39
N LEU A 54 -10.40 7.34 12.39
CA LEU A 54 -9.99 7.04 11.02
C LEU A 54 -8.49 6.72 10.94
N GLY A 55 -8.17 5.61 10.28
CA GLY A 55 -6.81 5.20 9.96
C GLY A 55 -6.65 4.91 8.48
N LEU A 56 -5.53 5.37 7.91
CA LEU A 56 -5.14 5.03 6.56
C LEU A 56 -4.27 3.76 6.55
N ALA A 57 -4.21 3.11 5.40
CA ALA A 57 -3.39 1.92 5.21
C ALA A 57 -1.91 2.23 5.46
N ASN A 58 -1.23 1.31 6.11
CA ASN A 58 0.20 1.30 6.35
C ASN A 58 0.69 -0.16 6.44
N ILE A 59 2.00 -0.37 6.48
CA ILE A 59 2.59 -1.67 6.72
C ILE A 59 3.48 -1.67 7.95
N GLU A 60 3.53 -2.80 8.64
CA GLU A 60 4.42 -3.02 9.79
C GLU A 60 4.94 -4.47 9.80
N PRO A 61 6.13 -4.71 10.38
CA PRO A 61 6.62 -6.07 10.55
C PRO A 61 5.74 -6.84 11.54
N THR A 62 5.53 -8.14 11.27
CA THR A 62 4.88 -9.05 12.23
C THR A 62 5.86 -9.51 13.30
N ILE A 63 5.35 -9.76 14.52
CA ILE A 63 6.18 -10.09 15.70
C ILE A 63 7.03 -11.36 15.51
N ASP A 64 6.52 -12.34 14.76
CA ASP A 64 7.11 -13.68 14.59
C ASP A 64 7.57 -13.96 13.15
N ASN A 65 7.61 -12.93 12.28
CA ASN A 65 7.87 -13.06 10.84
C ASN A 65 6.91 -14.01 10.09
N SER A 66 5.79 -14.43 10.70
CA SER A 66 4.80 -15.30 10.05
C SER A 66 3.87 -14.55 9.09
N GLY A 67 3.89 -13.22 9.14
CA GLY A 67 3.08 -12.35 8.29
C GLY A 67 3.34 -12.58 6.81
N MET A 68 2.27 -12.52 6.02
CA MET A 68 2.38 -12.40 4.58
C MET A 68 1.31 -11.44 4.10
N MET A 69 1.75 -10.39 3.44
CA MET A 69 0.85 -9.45 2.78
C MET A 69 1.02 -9.47 1.27
N HIS A 70 -0.01 -9.05 0.56
CA HIS A 70 -0.04 -8.98 -0.90
C HIS A 70 -0.20 -7.54 -1.36
N GLY A 71 0.33 -7.28 -2.55
CA GLY A 71 0.18 -6.02 -3.25
C GLY A 71 0.69 -6.13 -4.68
N GLU A 72 0.87 -4.99 -5.32
CA GLU A 72 1.27 -4.90 -6.72
C GLU A 72 2.57 -4.11 -6.84
N ILE A 73 3.53 -4.62 -7.61
CA ILE A 73 4.66 -3.83 -8.09
C ILE A 73 4.28 -3.22 -9.43
N TYR A 74 4.42 -1.90 -9.53
CA TYR A 74 4.33 -1.12 -10.74
C TYR A 74 5.74 -0.79 -11.22
N GLU A 75 6.10 -1.29 -12.39
CA GLU A 75 7.29 -0.85 -13.11
C GLU A 75 6.93 0.42 -13.89
N MET A 76 7.63 1.51 -13.64
CA MET A 76 7.28 2.81 -14.21
C MET A 76 8.50 3.70 -14.45
N ASP A 77 8.31 4.72 -15.26
CA ASP A 77 9.31 5.76 -15.53
C ASP A 77 9.68 6.51 -14.24
N GLU A 78 10.97 6.65 -13.95
CA GLU A 78 11.48 7.32 -12.75
C GLU A 78 10.96 8.75 -12.61
N LYS A 79 10.55 9.42 -13.71
CA LYS A 79 9.96 10.77 -13.66
C LYS A 79 8.74 10.87 -12.73
N PHE A 80 8.04 9.76 -12.47
CA PHE A 80 6.88 9.73 -11.58
C PHE A 80 7.26 9.71 -10.09
N LEU A 81 8.50 9.40 -9.76
CA LEU A 81 8.98 9.28 -8.39
C LEU A 81 8.72 10.54 -7.52
N PRO A 82 8.99 11.78 -7.99
CA PRO A 82 8.69 12.98 -7.20
C PRO A 82 7.18 13.18 -6.96
N GLN A 83 6.34 12.75 -7.89
CA GLN A 83 4.88 12.82 -7.75
C GLN A 83 4.40 11.82 -6.71
N ILE A 84 4.95 10.60 -6.69
CA ILE A 84 4.64 9.59 -5.69
C ILE A 84 5.11 10.07 -4.31
N ASP A 85 6.31 10.64 -4.20
CA ASP A 85 6.77 11.23 -2.94
C ASP A 85 5.82 12.27 -2.40
N LYS A 86 5.29 13.13 -3.27
CA LYS A 86 4.31 14.15 -2.89
C LYS A 86 3.00 13.51 -2.42
N LEU A 87 2.53 12.43 -3.04
CA LEU A 87 1.31 11.72 -2.63
C LEU A 87 1.43 11.11 -1.22
N TYR A 88 2.63 10.64 -0.87
CA TYR A 88 2.93 10.07 0.44
C TYR A 88 3.54 11.09 1.41
N ASP A 89 3.60 12.38 1.04
CA ASP A 89 4.29 13.45 1.78
C ASP A 89 5.64 12.98 2.35
N HIS A 90 6.46 12.38 1.49
CA HIS A 90 7.79 11.90 1.85
C HIS A 90 8.79 13.06 1.94
N PRO A 91 9.61 13.15 3.00
CA PRO A 91 9.77 12.20 4.11
C PRO A 91 8.98 12.55 5.37
N VAL A 92 7.99 13.44 5.34
CA VAL A 92 7.29 13.94 6.54
C VAL A 92 6.30 12.94 7.12
N GLU A 93 5.38 12.42 6.32
CA GLU A 93 4.35 11.47 6.77
C GLU A 93 4.80 10.02 6.62
N TYR A 94 5.44 9.72 5.48
CA TYR A 94 5.96 8.40 5.16
C TYR A 94 7.46 8.44 4.85
N GLN A 95 8.14 7.34 5.17
CA GLN A 95 9.50 7.06 4.73
C GLN A 95 9.48 6.08 3.57
N ARG A 96 10.31 6.32 2.55
CA ARG A 96 10.55 5.36 1.48
C ARG A 96 11.44 4.23 1.99
N LYS A 97 11.11 3.00 1.66
CA LYS A 97 11.93 1.81 1.95
C LYS A 97 12.07 0.95 0.71
N VAL A 98 13.30 0.54 0.41
CA VAL A 98 13.55 -0.53 -0.57
C VAL A 98 13.35 -1.87 0.13
N MET A 99 12.55 -2.73 -0.47
CA MET A 99 12.18 -4.02 0.08
C MET A 99 12.25 -5.10 -1.01
N ARG A 100 12.31 -6.35 -0.57
CA ARG A 100 12.38 -7.52 -1.45
C ARG A 100 11.05 -8.25 -1.40
N PHE A 101 10.48 -8.47 -2.58
CA PHE A 101 9.15 -9.05 -2.77
C PHE A 101 9.24 -10.37 -3.50
N ASN A 102 8.29 -11.27 -3.23
CA ASN A 102 8.21 -12.58 -3.86
C ASN A 102 7.14 -12.56 -4.95
N ARG A 103 7.54 -12.82 -6.19
CA ARG A 103 6.62 -13.09 -7.29
C ARG A 103 6.10 -14.53 -7.19
N HIS A 104 4.98 -14.82 -7.85
CA HIS A 104 4.31 -16.12 -7.83
C HIS A 104 5.17 -17.29 -8.37
N ASP A 105 6.19 -16.99 -9.17
CA ASP A 105 7.15 -17.96 -9.71
C ASP A 105 8.43 -18.07 -8.87
N PHE A 106 8.39 -17.60 -7.61
CA PHE A 106 9.50 -17.60 -6.66
C PHE A 106 10.69 -16.70 -7.04
N ILE A 107 10.54 -15.86 -8.07
CA ILE A 107 11.52 -14.82 -8.37
C ILE A 107 11.37 -13.66 -7.40
N MET A 108 12.49 -13.25 -6.83
CA MET A 108 12.53 -12.10 -5.93
C MET A 108 12.76 -10.81 -6.71
N MET A 109 11.97 -9.79 -6.41
CA MET A 109 12.06 -8.46 -7.02
C MET A 109 12.35 -7.40 -5.95
N ASN A 110 13.22 -6.44 -6.28
CA ASN A 110 13.41 -5.25 -5.45
C ASN A 110 12.45 -4.16 -5.92
N GLY A 111 11.85 -3.47 -4.95
CA GLY A 111 11.04 -2.29 -5.19
C GLY A 111 11.04 -1.37 -3.98
N PHE A 112 10.60 -0.15 -4.16
CA PHE A 112 10.39 0.78 -3.06
C PHE A 112 8.92 0.85 -2.67
N THR A 113 8.66 1.09 -1.40
CA THR A 113 7.32 1.36 -0.86
C THR A 113 7.38 2.45 0.19
N TYR A 114 6.22 2.89 0.67
CA TYR A 114 6.10 3.91 1.69
C TYR A 114 5.59 3.30 2.99
N VAL A 115 6.30 3.58 4.07
CA VAL A 115 5.94 3.16 5.43
C VAL A 115 5.71 4.40 6.27
N ALA A 116 4.61 4.47 6.99
CA ALA A 116 4.33 5.61 7.86
C ALA A 116 5.45 5.78 8.90
N LYS A 117 5.78 7.04 9.21
CA LYS A 117 6.70 7.32 10.32
C LYS A 117 6.09 6.97 11.67
N LEU A 118 6.93 6.63 12.65
CA LEU A 118 6.49 6.22 13.99
C LEU A 118 5.65 7.30 14.70
N GLN A 119 5.94 8.58 14.46
CA GLN A 119 5.18 9.70 15.03
C GLN A 119 3.84 9.94 14.33
N LYS A 120 3.58 9.21 13.24
CA LYS A 120 2.47 9.41 12.32
C LYS A 120 1.52 8.21 12.29
N ILE A 121 1.66 7.30 13.25
CA ILE A 121 0.83 6.11 13.45
C ILE A 121 0.20 6.10 14.84
N GLN A 122 -0.96 5.45 14.96
CA GLN A 122 -1.67 5.23 16.22
C GLN A 122 -2.41 3.88 16.19
N LYS A 123 -2.39 3.17 17.33
CA LYS A 123 -3.11 1.90 17.48
C LYS A 123 -4.62 2.11 17.58
N GLY A 124 -5.38 1.12 17.10
CA GLY A 124 -6.84 1.09 17.24
C GLY A 124 -7.61 1.89 16.19
N LEU A 125 -6.90 2.57 15.27
CA LEU A 125 -7.51 3.21 14.11
C LEU A 125 -8.09 2.20 13.12
N LYS A 126 -9.07 2.64 12.32
CA LYS A 126 -9.82 1.80 11.39
C LYS A 126 -10.04 2.51 10.05
N PRO A 127 -10.12 1.78 8.93
CA PRO A 127 -10.45 2.38 7.64
C PRO A 127 -11.90 2.87 7.61
N SER A 128 -12.22 3.75 6.67
CA SER A 128 -13.59 4.10 6.33
C SER A 128 -14.22 3.10 5.34
N LYS A 129 -15.56 3.05 5.28
CA LYS A 129 -16.32 2.32 4.27
C LYS A 129 -15.95 2.76 2.85
N ALA A 130 -15.68 4.06 2.66
CA ALA A 130 -15.24 4.59 1.37
C ALA A 130 -13.89 3.98 0.94
N MET A 131 -12.92 3.90 1.86
CA MET A 131 -11.64 3.23 1.59
C MET A 131 -11.84 1.75 1.29
N MET A 132 -12.63 1.05 2.10
CA MET A 132 -12.91 -0.38 1.88
C MET A 132 -13.65 -0.64 0.57
N LYS A 133 -14.46 0.31 0.08
CA LYS A 133 -15.11 0.22 -1.24
C LYS A 133 -14.08 0.24 -2.37
N VAL A 134 -13.00 1.00 -2.25
CA VAL A 134 -11.88 0.96 -3.21
C VAL A 134 -11.25 -0.43 -3.20
N PHE A 135 -10.89 -0.97 -2.04
CA PHE A 135 -10.34 -2.32 -1.96
C PHE A 135 -11.29 -3.38 -2.52
N ARG A 136 -12.62 -3.26 -2.34
CA ARG A 136 -13.58 -4.19 -2.93
C ARG A 136 -13.48 -4.26 -4.46
N LYS A 137 -13.23 -3.13 -5.12
CA LYS A 137 -13.05 -3.07 -6.58
C LYS A 137 -11.75 -3.74 -7.03
N THR A 138 -10.74 -3.85 -6.16
CA THR A 138 -9.43 -4.45 -6.47
C THR A 138 -9.34 -5.94 -6.15
N LYS A 139 -10.47 -6.63 -5.96
CA LYS A 139 -10.54 -8.07 -5.65
C LYS A 139 -9.61 -8.95 -6.52
N LYS A 140 -9.47 -8.63 -7.81
CA LYS A 140 -8.66 -9.42 -8.76
C LYS A 140 -7.14 -9.33 -8.51
N SER A 141 -6.69 -8.31 -7.78
CA SER A 141 -5.27 -8.09 -7.43
C SER A 141 -4.80 -8.91 -6.23
N PHE A 142 -5.70 -9.64 -5.56
CA PHE A 142 -5.39 -10.35 -4.33
C PHE A 142 -5.78 -11.82 -4.40
N PRO A 143 -4.99 -12.72 -3.78
CA PRO A 143 -5.46 -14.06 -3.49
C PRO A 143 -6.72 -14.04 -2.63
N MET A 144 -7.66 -14.96 -2.91
CA MET A 144 -8.99 -14.95 -2.28
C MET A 144 -8.94 -14.95 -0.75
N LEU A 145 -8.05 -15.74 -0.13
CA LEU A 145 -7.94 -15.82 1.32
C LEU A 145 -7.44 -14.50 1.93
N TYR A 146 -6.46 -13.85 1.30
CA TYR A 146 -5.97 -12.54 1.73
C TYR A 146 -7.06 -11.48 1.59
N PHE A 147 -7.74 -11.46 0.44
CA PHE A 147 -8.84 -10.54 0.19
C PHE A 147 -10.00 -10.72 1.20
N ALA A 148 -10.40 -11.96 1.49
CA ALA A 148 -11.46 -12.23 2.46
C ALA A 148 -11.09 -11.72 3.86
N ARG A 149 -9.85 -11.91 4.30
CA ARG A 149 -9.35 -11.35 5.57
C ARG A 149 -9.39 -9.82 5.57
N LEU A 150 -8.93 -9.19 4.48
CA LEU A 150 -8.99 -7.75 4.33
C LEU A 150 -10.43 -7.23 4.39
N MET A 151 -11.38 -7.90 3.74
CA MET A 151 -12.80 -7.52 3.75
C MET A 151 -13.50 -7.70 5.10
N ASN A 152 -12.93 -8.48 6.02
CA ASN A 152 -13.41 -8.62 7.39
C ASN A 152 -12.92 -7.48 8.32
N THR A 153 -12.14 -6.52 7.81
CA THR A 153 -11.69 -5.37 8.58
C THR A 153 -12.89 -4.51 8.98
N ARG A 154 -13.02 -4.22 10.28
CA ARG A 154 -14.06 -3.31 10.80
C ARG A 154 -13.78 -1.90 10.35
N THR A 155 -14.80 -1.19 9.88
CA THR A 155 -14.70 0.23 9.54
C THR A 155 -14.98 1.12 10.75
N VAL A 156 -14.57 2.39 10.63
CA VAL A 156 -14.88 3.43 11.63
C VAL A 156 -16.34 3.89 11.55
N ASP A 157 -16.93 3.80 10.35
CA ASP A 157 -18.27 4.27 9.96
C ASP A 157 -19.19 3.12 9.54
#